data_AF-A0A960N3J7-F1
#
_entry.id   AF-A0A960N3J7-F1
#
_cell.length_a   1.000
_cell.length_b   1.000
_cell.length_c   1.000
_cell.angle_alpha   90.00
_cell.angle_beta   90.00
_cell.angle_gamma   90.00
#
_symmetry.space_group_name_H-M   'P 1'
#
loop_
_entity.id
_entity.type
_entity.pdbx_description
1 polymer ?
#
loop_
_entity_poly.entity_id
_entity_poly.type
_entity_poly.pdbx_seq_one_letter_code
_entity_poly.pdbx_strand_id
1 'polypeptide(L)'
;MPDFFECLHPRTAAWFRGRFDRPTEAQERCVPHIVVGESVLLSSPTGSGKTLAGFLGILDALLKEDESDGLPRGVIRAVYISPLRALAYDIEKNLREPLRGLELEGTIRVGLRTGDTTAADRQQQR
;
A
#
# COMPACT_ATOMS: atom_id res chain seq x y z
N MET A 1 16.02 9.90 -12.77
CA MET A 1 15.34 8.96 -11.86
C MET A 1 14.87 7.78 -12.69
N PRO A 2 14.83 6.57 -12.12
CA PRO A 2 14.23 5.43 -12.80
C PRO A 2 12.78 5.73 -13.17
N ASP A 3 12.33 5.20 -14.32
CA ASP A 3 10.94 5.26 -14.75
C ASP A 3 10.00 4.59 -13.72
N PHE A 4 8.72 4.95 -13.74
CA PHE A 4 7.70 4.42 -12.81
C PHE A 4 7.73 2.90 -12.70
N PHE A 5 7.84 2.20 -13.83
CA PHE A 5 7.86 0.74 -13.82
C PHE A 5 9.23 0.14 -13.51
N GLU A 6 10.32 0.86 -13.75
CA GLU A 6 11.68 0.40 -13.45
C GLU A 6 11.99 0.44 -11.96
N CYS A 7 11.37 1.36 -11.22
CA CYS A 7 11.59 1.50 -9.77
C CYS A 7 10.81 0.48 -8.92
N LEU A 8 9.77 -0.13 -9.50
CA LEU A 8 8.90 -1.09 -8.83
C LEU A 8 9.45 -2.51 -8.91
N HIS A 9 9.12 -3.31 -7.89
CA HIS A 9 9.27 -4.75 -7.91
C HIS A 9 8.54 -5.34 -9.13
N PRO A 10 9.11 -6.35 -9.84
CA PRO A 10 8.51 -6.91 -11.05
C PRO A 10 7.07 -7.37 -10.88
N ARG A 11 6.71 -7.95 -9.71
CA ARG A 11 5.33 -8.37 -9.41
C ARG A 11 4.39 -7.18 -9.24
N THR A 12 4.83 -6.11 -8.57
CA THR A 12 4.07 -4.85 -8.44
C THR A 12 3.83 -4.20 -9.80
N ALA A 13 4.87 -4.12 -10.63
CA ALA A 13 4.78 -3.58 -11.99
C ALA A 13 3.85 -4.41 -12.88
N ALA A 14 3.95 -5.74 -12.82
CA ALA A 14 3.10 -6.65 -13.58
C ALA A 14 1.62 -6.54 -13.17
N TRP A 15 1.33 -6.53 -11.86
CA TRP A 15 -0.02 -6.30 -11.35
C TRP A 15 -0.58 -4.95 -11.81
N PHE A 16 0.21 -3.88 -11.70
CA PHE A 16 -0.24 -2.55 -12.13
C PHE A 16 -0.62 -2.52 -13.61
N ARG A 17 0.24 -3.08 -14.49
CA ARG A 17 -0.03 -3.17 -15.94
C ARG A 17 -1.25 -4.03 -16.27
N GLY A 18 -1.50 -5.10 -15.51
CA GLY A 18 -2.68 -5.94 -15.69
C GLY A 18 -3.98 -5.26 -15.26
N ARG A 19 -3.89 -4.22 -14.42
CA ARG A 19 -5.05 -3.58 -13.79
C ARG A 19 -5.37 -2.19 -14.36
N PHE A 20 -4.37 -1.45 -14.83
CA PHE A 20 -4.50 -0.06 -15.28
C PHE A 20 -3.76 0.15 -16.61
N ASP A 21 -4.30 1.02 -17.47
CA ASP A 21 -3.70 1.32 -18.77
C ASP A 21 -2.33 2.02 -18.63
N ARG A 22 -2.23 2.98 -17.71
CA ARG A 22 -1.02 3.78 -17.44
C ARG A 22 -1.06 4.42 -16.05
N PRO A 23 0.10 4.73 -15.45
CA PRO A 23 0.14 5.53 -14.22
C PRO A 23 -0.40 6.95 -14.46
N THR A 24 -0.91 7.57 -13.40
CA THR A 24 -1.24 8.99 -13.43
C THR A 24 0.03 9.82 -13.31
N GLU A 25 -0.02 11.07 -13.75
CA GLU A 25 1.12 12.00 -13.59
C GLU A 25 1.56 12.13 -12.12
N ALA A 26 0.62 12.12 -11.17
CA ALA A 26 0.91 12.15 -9.75
C ALA A 26 1.66 10.89 -9.28
N GLN A 27 1.32 9.72 -9.84
CA GLN A 27 2.01 8.46 -9.53
C GLN A 27 3.40 8.42 -10.17
N GLU A 28 3.54 8.80 -11.44
CA GLU A 28 4.82 8.88 -12.16
C GLU A 28 5.82 9.77 -11.42
N ARG A 29 5.35 10.91 -10.90
CA ARG A 29 6.21 11.86 -10.19
C ARG A 29 6.54 11.45 -8.76
N CYS A 30 5.69 10.68 -8.07
CA CYS A 30 5.89 10.41 -6.63
C CYS A 30 6.36 9.01 -6.31
N VAL A 31 5.93 7.98 -7.05
CA VAL A 31 6.25 6.58 -6.73
C VAL A 31 7.77 6.31 -6.73
N PRO A 32 8.58 6.81 -7.69
CA PRO A 32 10.03 6.63 -7.66
C PRO A 32 10.70 7.12 -6.37
N HIS A 33 10.15 8.17 -5.74
CA HIS A 33 10.63 8.68 -4.46
C HIS A 33 10.15 7.84 -3.27
N ILE A 34 8.88 7.42 -3.29
CA ILE A 34 8.29 6.61 -2.22
C ILE A 34 9.01 5.26 -2.11
N VAL A 35 9.29 4.59 -3.24
CA VAL A 35 9.88 3.23 -3.24
C VAL A 35 11.35 3.20 -2.78
N VAL A 36 12.05 4.34 -2.83
CA VAL A 36 13.42 4.47 -2.30
C VAL A 36 13.43 4.94 -0.83
N GLY A 37 12.26 5.07 -0.20
CA GLY A 37 12.13 5.40 1.22
C GLY A 37 12.13 6.89 1.54
N GLU A 38 11.97 7.78 0.55
CA GLU A 38 11.88 9.21 0.81
C GLU A 38 10.50 9.61 1.37
N SER A 39 10.48 10.66 2.20
CA SER A 39 9.23 11.27 2.66
C SER A 39 8.65 12.16 1.56
N VAL A 40 7.40 11.90 1.15
CA VAL A 40 6.75 12.60 0.04
C VAL A 40 5.44 13.25 0.48
N LEU A 41 5.27 14.54 0.14
CA LEU A 41 3.99 15.24 0.21
C LEU A 41 3.39 15.34 -1.19
N LEU A 42 2.36 14.54 -1.48
CA LEU A 42 1.66 14.55 -2.77
C LEU A 42 0.41 15.44 -2.71
N SER A 43 0.45 16.59 -3.38
CA SER A 43 -0.69 17.47 -3.58
C SER A 43 -1.22 17.37 -5.01
N SER A 44 -2.46 16.90 -5.16
CA SER A 44 -3.11 16.79 -6.47
C SER A 44 -4.64 16.80 -6.33
N PRO A 45 -5.41 17.01 -7.41
CA PRO A 45 -6.87 16.87 -7.40
C PRO A 45 -7.36 15.49 -6.96
N THR A 46 -8.64 15.38 -6.58
CA THR A 46 -9.28 14.07 -6.36
C THR A 46 -9.24 13.23 -7.64
N GLY A 47 -9.24 11.91 -7.51
CA GLY A 47 -9.17 11.00 -8.65
C GLY A 47 -7.79 10.83 -9.30
N SER A 48 -6.74 11.57 -8.89
CA SER A 48 -5.39 11.39 -9.47
C SER A 48 -4.61 10.17 -8.96
N GLY A 49 -5.25 9.24 -8.25
CA GLY A 49 -4.60 8.01 -7.78
C GLY A 49 -3.61 8.18 -6.61
N LYS A 50 -3.68 9.28 -5.84
CA LYS A 50 -2.78 9.57 -4.70
C LYS A 50 -2.69 8.43 -3.69
N THR A 51 -3.84 7.88 -3.32
CA THR A 51 -3.94 6.78 -2.37
C THR A 51 -3.17 5.56 -2.85
N LEU A 52 -3.35 5.18 -4.11
CA LEU A 52 -2.64 4.05 -4.70
C LEU A 52 -1.13 4.34 -4.81
N ALA A 53 -0.70 5.58 -5.06
CA ALA A 53 0.73 5.93 -5.07
C ALA A 53 1.41 5.59 -3.73
N GLY A 54 0.78 5.95 -2.60
CA GLY A 54 1.29 5.60 -1.27
C GLY A 54 1.28 4.09 -1.01
N PHE A 55 0.19 3.41 -1.36
CA PHE A 55 0.08 1.96 -1.15
C PHE A 55 1.00 1.14 -2.05
N LEU A 56 1.28 1.60 -3.27
CA LEU A 56 2.28 0.97 -4.14
C LEU A 56 3.62 0.89 -3.44
N GLY A 57 4.10 1.99 -2.84
CA GLY A 57 5.34 1.97 -2.08
C GLY A 57 5.34 0.99 -0.90
N ILE A 58 4.23 0.94 -0.16
CA ILE A 58 4.08 0.00 0.97
C ILE A 58 4.10 -1.46 0.48
N LEU A 59 3.30 -1.78 -0.53
CA LEU A 59 3.19 -3.14 -1.07
C LEU A 59 4.51 -3.59 -1.70
N ASP A 60 5.20 -2.68 -2.38
CA ASP A 60 6.49 -2.94 -3.00
C ASP A 60 7.58 -3.26 -1.96
N ALA A 61 7.63 -2.49 -0.87
CA ALA A 61 8.53 -2.76 0.25
C ALA A 61 8.23 -4.10 0.92
N LEU A 62 6.94 -4.42 1.13
CA LEU A 62 6.51 -5.67 1.75
C LEU A 62 6.85 -6.90 0.88
N LEU A 63 6.72 -6.79 -0.44
CA LEU A 63 7.16 -7.85 -1.36
C LEU A 63 8.65 -8.10 -1.28
N LYS A 64 9.45 -7.04 -1.30
CA LYS A 64 10.92 -7.13 -1.19
C LYS A 64 11.34 -7.80 0.12
N GLU A 65 10.69 -7.46 1.22
CA GLU A 65 10.95 -8.06 2.54
C GLU A 65 10.50 -9.54 2.60
N ASP A 66 9.34 -9.87 2.03
CA ASP A 66 8.83 -11.24 2.01
C ASP A 66 9.73 -12.17 1.18
N GLU A 67 10.29 -11.67 0.08
CA GLU A 67 11.20 -12.44 -0.78
C GLU A 67 12.62 -12.58 -0.21
N SER A 68 13.11 -11.62 0.58
CA SER A 68 14.46 -11.69 1.16
C SER A 68 14.51 -12.59 2.39
N ASP A 69 13.67 -12.30 3.38
CA ASP A 69 13.76 -12.85 4.74
C ASP A 69 12.43 -13.45 5.22
N GLY A 70 11.35 -13.23 4.47
CA GLY A 70 9.98 -13.55 4.87
C GLY A 70 9.41 -12.53 5.86
N LEU A 71 8.11 -12.29 5.79
CA LEU A 71 7.45 -11.37 6.71
C LEU A 71 7.22 -12.02 8.10
N PRO A 72 7.79 -11.48 9.20
CA PRO A 72 7.55 -12.00 10.53
C PRO A 72 6.10 -11.75 10.95
N ARG A 73 5.51 -12.76 11.57
CA ARG A 73 4.12 -12.71 12.01
C ARG A 73 3.94 -11.76 13.18
N GLY A 74 2.84 -11.02 13.16
CA GLY A 74 2.40 -10.21 14.31
C GLY A 74 3.09 -8.86 14.44
N VAL A 75 3.86 -8.41 13.45
CA VAL A 75 4.53 -7.11 13.50
C VAL A 75 3.87 -6.13 12.54
N ILE A 76 3.57 -4.91 13.02
CA ILE A 76 2.99 -3.84 12.20
C ILE A 76 4.08 -3.27 11.28
N ARG A 77 3.77 -3.17 9.98
CA ARG A 77 4.69 -2.65 8.96
C ARG A 77 4.32 -1.28 8.41
N ALA A 78 3.02 -0.97 8.39
CA ALA A 78 2.51 0.29 7.86
C ALA A 78 1.33 0.78 8.70
N VAL A 79 1.22 2.10 8.83
CA VAL A 79 0.09 2.76 9.48
C VAL A 79 -0.50 3.76 8.50
N TYR A 80 -1.75 3.52 8.11
CA TYR A 80 -2.54 4.47 7.34
C TYR A 80 -3.41 5.29 8.29
N ILE A 81 -3.31 6.62 8.21
CA ILE A 81 -4.09 7.55 9.03
C ILE A 81 -5.08 8.28 8.13
N SER A 82 -6.35 8.22 8.48
CA SER A 82 -7.42 8.94 7.81
C SER A 82 -8.13 9.87 8.79
N PRO A 83 -8.48 11.11 8.38
CA PRO A 83 -9.34 11.97 9.18
C PRO A 83 -10.79 11.46 9.25
N LEU A 84 -11.19 10.56 8.35
CA LEU A 84 -12.56 10.05 8.26
C LEU A 84 -12.60 8.52 8.43
N ARG A 85 -13.52 8.06 9.27
CA ARG A 85 -13.77 6.62 9.48
C ARG A 85 -14.19 5.90 8.20
N ALA A 86 -15.15 6.49 7.46
CA ALA A 86 -15.64 5.91 6.21
C ALA A 86 -14.51 5.64 5.21
N LEU A 87 -13.59 6.61 5.06
CA LEU A 87 -12.43 6.44 4.20
C LEU A 87 -11.51 5.29 4.67
N ALA A 88 -11.32 5.12 5.98
CA ALA A 88 -10.51 4.01 6.49
C ALA A 88 -11.12 2.63 6.17
N TYR A 89 -12.45 2.49 6.25
CA TYR A 89 -13.15 1.27 5.82
C TYR A 89 -13.02 1.04 4.31
N ASP A 90 -13.16 2.09 3.51
CA ASP A 90 -13.00 2.00 2.05
C ASP A 90 -11.59 1.55 1.67
N ILE A 91 -10.57 2.07 2.33
CA ILE A 91 -9.17 1.66 2.13
C ILE A 91 -8.97 0.19 2.51
N GLU A 92 -9.44 -0.26 3.68
CA GLU A 92 -9.34 -1.66 4.10
C GLU A 92 -9.95 -2.61 3.05
N LYS A 93 -11.13 -2.26 2.52
CA LYS A 93 -11.80 -3.03 1.47
C LYS A 93 -11.01 -3.01 0.16
N ASN A 94 -10.54 -1.83 -0.28
CA ASN A 94 -9.86 -1.65 -1.56
C ASN A 94 -8.47 -2.30 -1.58
N LEU A 95 -7.83 -2.52 -0.42
CA LEU A 95 -6.55 -3.21 -0.34
C LEU A 95 -6.62 -4.72 -0.60
N ARG A 96 -7.81 -5.33 -0.54
CA ARG A 96 -7.95 -6.77 -0.78
C ARG A 96 -7.54 -7.18 -2.20
N GLU A 97 -7.88 -6.35 -3.18
CA GLU A 97 -7.58 -6.62 -4.59
C GLU A 97 -6.07 -6.61 -4.89
N PRO A 98 -5.29 -5.55 -4.55
CA PRO A 98 -3.85 -5.58 -4.73
C PRO A 98 -3.18 -6.69 -3.91
N LEU A 99 -3.62 -6.94 -2.66
CA LEU A 99 -3.05 -8.02 -1.86
C LEU A 99 -3.24 -9.39 -2.51
N ARG A 100 -4.40 -9.65 -3.12
CA ARG A 100 -4.62 -10.87 -3.89
C ARG A 100 -3.77 -10.92 -5.14
N GLY A 101 -3.74 -9.83 -5.91
CA GLY A 101 -2.98 -9.74 -7.16
C GLY A 101 -1.46 -9.88 -6.97
N LEU A 102 -0.96 -9.57 -5.78
CA LEU A 102 0.43 -9.74 -5.37
C LEU A 102 0.67 -11.02 -4.55
N GLU A 103 -0.35 -11.89 -4.41
CA GLU A 103 -0.31 -13.13 -3.62
C GLU A 103 0.15 -12.92 -2.17
N LEU A 104 -0.18 -11.77 -1.60
CA LEU A 104 0.06 -11.41 -0.20
C LEU A 104 -1.19 -11.64 0.67
N GLU A 105 -2.31 -12.05 0.06
CA GLU A 105 -3.54 -12.42 0.76
C GLU A 105 -3.27 -13.63 1.67
N GLY A 106 -3.32 -13.41 2.99
CA GLY A 106 -3.00 -14.44 4.01
C GLY A 106 -1.63 -14.25 4.67
N THR A 107 -0.67 -13.65 3.97
CA THR A 107 0.62 -13.23 4.55
C THR A 107 0.47 -11.88 5.26
N ILE A 108 -0.18 -10.92 4.59
CA ILE A 108 -0.43 -9.59 5.14
C ILE A 108 -1.86 -9.52 5.70
N ARG A 109 -1.97 -9.00 6.92
CA ARG A 109 -3.26 -8.66 7.53
C ARG A 109 -3.46 -7.15 7.49
N VAL A 110 -4.60 -6.71 6.98
CA VAL A 110 -5.06 -5.33 7.12
C VAL A 110 -6.03 -5.29 8.30
N GLY A 111 -5.80 -4.37 9.23
CA GLY A 111 -6.65 -4.21 10.40
C GLY A 111 -7.08 -2.76 10.56
N LEU A 112 -8.31 -2.57 11.03
CA LEU A 112 -8.86 -1.25 11.31
C LEU A 112 -8.81 -0.92 12.80
N ARG A 113 -8.28 0.26 13.12
CA ARG A 113 -8.24 0.80 14.48
C ARG A 113 -9.02 2.11 14.56
N THR A 114 -10.23 2.04 15.11
CA THR A 114 -11.12 3.19 15.32
C THR A 114 -11.64 3.20 16.77
N GLY A 115 -12.47 4.19 17.11
CA GLY A 115 -13.15 4.26 18.42
C GLY A 115 -14.00 3.03 18.74
N ASP A 116 -14.54 2.35 17.71
CA ASP A 116 -15.43 1.20 17.87
C ASP A 116 -14.68 -0.15 17.89
N THR A 117 -13.35 -0.14 17.75
CA THR A 117 -12.55 -1.38 17.74
C THR A 117 -12.65 -2.08 19.10
N THR A 118 -13.03 -3.36 19.08
CA THR A 118 -13.23 -4.16 20.30
C THR A 118 -11.92 -4.35 21.06
N ALA A 119 -11.97 -4.55 22.38
CA ALA A 119 -10.74 -4.76 23.17
C ALA A 119 -9.89 -5.95 22.68
N ALA A 120 -10.54 -7.01 22.19
CA ALA A 120 -9.87 -8.17 21.60
C ALA A 120 -9.11 -7.80 20.32
N ASP A 121 -9.74 -7.10 19.39
CA ASP A 121 -9.08 -6.63 18.17
C ASP A 121 -7.93 -5.67 18.49
N ARG A 122 -8.09 -4.84 19.54
CA ARG A 122 -7.03 -3.92 19.97
C ARG A 122 -5.78 -4.64 20.44
N GLN A 123 -5.93 -5.81 21.07
CA GLN A 123 -4.82 -6.60 21.59
C GLN A 123 -4.04 -7.29 20.46
N GLN A 124 -4.71 -7.65 19.36
CA GLN A 124 -4.07 -8.23 18.18
C GLN A 124 -3.32 -7.19 17.31
N GLN A 125 -3.53 -5.90 17.57
CA GLN A 125 -2.95 -4.74 16.88
C GLN A 125 -1.88 -4.04 17.76
N ARG A 126 -1.30 -4.74 18.74
CA ARG A 126 -0.22 -4.23 19.58
C ARG A 126 1.13 -4.69 19.07
#